data_AF-A0A293MV56-F1
#
_entry.id   AF-A0A293MV56-F1
#
_cell.length_a   1.000
_cell.length_b   1.000
_cell.length_c   1.000
_cell.angle_alpha   90.00
_cell.angle_beta   90.00
_cell.angle_gamma   90.00
#
_symmetry.space_group_name_H-M   'P 1'
#
loop_
_entity.id
_entity.type
_entity.pdbx_description
1 polymer ?
#
loop_
_entity_poly.entity_id
_entity_poly.type
_entity_poly.pdbx_seq_one_letter_code
_entity_poly.pdbx_strand_id
1 'polypeptide(L)'
;MTRSNATMALEPTLARVMSKAKQLDELVASLKNQLQALRVLKAEQYVQVESERLRKENEVLRQEVEVWKTRLIEAEVRNGIEQVPPPSTIKKPQEGAVAKPDPPALNTAGSGDEQKGQPKKRASEEKKESVNPPAKKEKSEAKKKPADDSDDKAVNIGRLDLRIGRIISASKHPDADALYVEQVDVGEEKPRTVVSGLVRFVPLEHLQGRLAVLLCNLKPAKMRGVLSEAMVMCASTPEKVEILEPPPGCEPGDRVHCAEYPGQPDTQLNPKKKIFEQVAPDLKTNDDKVATYKGAPWKVQGKEGYIVAPSLAGVQIK
;
A
#
# COMPACT_ATOMS: atom_id res chain seq x y z
N MET A 1 71.23 -9.59 17.75
CA MET A 1 70.74 -8.43 18.54
C MET A 1 69.64 -7.60 17.84
N THR A 2 68.98 -8.07 16.78
CA THR A 2 68.07 -7.22 15.97
C THR A 2 66.56 -7.47 16.15
N ARG A 3 66.12 -8.43 16.96
CA ARG A 3 64.68 -8.70 17.18
C ARG A 3 64.00 -7.82 18.23
N SER A 4 64.73 -7.02 19.02
CA SER A 4 64.18 -6.30 20.18
C SER A 4 63.61 -4.91 19.88
N ASN A 5 63.97 -4.28 18.75
CA ASN A 5 63.55 -2.90 18.45
C ASN A 5 62.22 -2.81 17.68
N ALA A 6 61.81 -3.86 16.97
CA ALA A 6 60.54 -3.88 16.24
C ALA A 6 59.34 -3.97 17.19
N THR A 7 59.44 -4.76 18.26
CA THR A 7 58.37 -4.96 19.26
C THR A 7 58.10 -3.72 20.12
N MET A 8 59.11 -2.89 20.43
CA MET A 8 58.91 -1.66 21.22
C MET A 8 58.18 -0.53 20.45
N ALA A 9 58.26 -0.48 19.12
CA ALA A 9 57.60 0.56 18.32
C ALA A 9 56.14 0.23 17.94
N LEU A 10 55.77 -1.05 18.01
CA LEU A 10 54.44 -1.57 17.66
C LEU A 10 53.40 -1.35 18.76
N GLU A 11 53.81 -1.30 20.03
CA GLU A 11 52.89 -1.12 21.15
C GLU A 11 52.24 0.29 21.23
N PRO A 12 53.00 1.40 21.15
CA PRO A 12 52.42 2.74 21.21
C PRO A 12 51.60 3.11 19.97
N THR A 13 51.91 2.50 18.81
CA THR A 13 51.12 2.67 17.58
C THR A 13 49.79 1.92 17.66
N LEU A 14 49.79 0.70 18.20
CA LEU A 14 48.56 -0.06 18.48
C LEU A 14 47.66 0.67 19.48
N ALA A 15 48.21 1.18 20.58
CA ALA A 15 47.45 1.95 21.58
C ALA A 15 46.78 3.19 20.96
N ARG A 16 47.47 3.89 20.05
CA ARG A 16 46.90 5.06 19.34
C ARG A 16 45.77 4.67 18.39
N VAL A 17 45.89 3.53 17.70
CA VAL A 17 44.81 3.02 16.81
C VAL A 17 43.60 2.59 17.62
N MET A 18 43.79 1.89 18.74
CA MET A 18 42.69 1.49 19.63
C MET A 18 42.00 2.70 20.27
N SER A 19 42.75 3.72 20.67
CA SER A 19 42.17 4.98 21.18
C SER A 19 41.32 5.67 20.12
N LYS A 20 41.78 5.73 18.87
CA LYS A 20 40.99 6.32 17.77
C LYS A 20 39.76 5.49 17.44
N ALA A 21 39.85 4.17 17.47
CA ALA A 21 38.71 3.28 17.27
C ALA A 21 37.63 3.54 18.33
N LYS A 22 38.00 3.62 19.61
CA LYS A 22 37.07 3.98 20.70
C LYS A 22 36.40 5.34 20.50
N GLN A 23 37.17 6.36 20.13
CA GLN A 23 36.61 7.69 19.84
C GLN A 23 35.64 7.67 18.65
N LEU A 24 35.91 6.84 17.63
CA LEU A 24 35.03 6.67 16.49
C LEU A 24 33.73 5.98 16.91
N ASP A 25 33.81 4.94 17.73
CA ASP A 25 32.64 4.21 18.23
C ASP A 25 31.75 5.10 19.12
N GLU A 26 32.36 5.92 19.98
CA GLU A 26 31.64 6.92 20.79
C GLU A 26 30.95 7.98 19.92
N LEU A 27 31.62 8.45 18.87
CA LEU A 27 31.03 9.41 17.93
C LEU A 27 29.86 8.79 17.16
N VAL A 28 30.00 7.55 16.70
CA VAL A 28 28.92 6.81 16.02
C VAL A 28 27.73 6.59 16.96
N ALA A 29 27.98 6.25 18.23
CA ALA A 29 26.92 6.11 19.23
C ALA A 29 26.19 7.45 19.47
N SER A 30 26.93 8.54 19.60
CA SER A 30 26.37 9.90 19.75
C SER A 30 25.50 10.29 18.56
N LEU A 31 25.99 10.09 17.34
CA LEU A 31 25.24 10.40 16.10
C LEU A 31 23.98 9.55 15.96
N LYS A 32 24.03 8.26 16.34
CA LYS A 32 22.84 7.40 16.37
C LYS A 32 21.79 7.91 17.34
N ASN A 33 22.20 8.33 18.53
CA ASN A 33 21.31 8.92 19.54
C ASN A 33 20.67 10.22 19.04
N GLN A 34 21.46 11.11 18.43
CA GLN A 34 20.94 12.34 17.83
C GLN A 34 19.93 12.05 16.69
N LEU A 35 20.22 11.07 15.83
CA LEU A 35 19.31 10.67 14.76
C LEU A 35 18.00 10.08 15.31
N GLN A 36 18.08 9.28 16.37
CA GLN A 36 16.90 8.73 17.03
C GLN A 36 16.05 9.83 17.67
N ALA A 37 16.67 10.80 18.34
CA ALA A 37 15.97 11.95 18.90
C ALA A 37 15.27 12.79 17.82
N LEU A 38 15.93 13.04 16.68
CA LEU A 38 15.32 13.75 15.55
C LEU A 38 14.14 12.98 14.95
N ARG A 39 14.20 11.65 14.88
CA ARG A 39 13.08 10.81 14.41
C ARG A 39 11.87 10.92 15.33
N VAL A 40 12.09 10.90 16.65
CA VAL A 40 11.01 11.07 17.65
C VAL A 40 10.40 12.46 17.55
N LEU A 41 11.21 13.52 17.53
CA LEU A 41 10.74 14.90 17.36
C LEU A 41 9.89 15.08 16.09
N LYS A 42 10.34 14.51 14.96
CA LYS A 42 9.57 14.58 13.71
C LYS A 42 8.24 13.83 13.82
N ALA A 43 8.21 12.69 14.50
CA ALA A 43 6.98 11.93 14.73
C ALA A 43 6.02 12.71 15.65
N GLU A 44 6.52 13.31 16.73
CA GLU A 44 5.74 14.13 17.65
C GLU A 44 5.17 15.38 16.96
N GLN A 45 5.98 16.08 16.16
CA GLN A 45 5.51 17.23 15.38
C GLN A 45 4.41 16.84 14.39
N TYR A 46 4.56 15.70 13.72
CA TYR A 46 3.54 15.19 12.81
C TYR A 46 2.22 14.88 13.56
N VAL A 47 2.31 14.18 14.69
CA VAL A 47 1.15 13.87 15.54
C VAL A 47 0.49 15.16 16.05
N GLN A 48 1.27 16.17 16.44
CA GLN A 48 0.75 17.46 16.90
C GLN A 48 -0.03 18.18 15.79
N VAL A 49 0.59 18.37 14.62
CA VAL A 49 -0.04 19.05 13.48
C VAL A 49 -1.35 18.35 13.07
N GLU A 50 -1.33 17.02 13.02
CA GLU A 50 -2.53 16.25 12.66
C GLU A 50 -3.62 16.33 13.74
N SER A 51 -3.23 16.29 15.03
CA SER A 51 -4.17 16.45 16.13
C SER A 51 -4.86 17.83 16.13
N GLU A 52 -4.13 18.88 15.76
CA GLU A 52 -4.68 20.23 15.64
C GLU A 52 -5.63 20.35 14.44
N ARG A 53 -5.26 19.76 13.31
CA ARG A 53 -6.12 19.72 12.12
C ARG A 53 -7.42 18.97 12.43
N LEU A 54 -7.34 17.76 12.99
CA LEU A 54 -8.50 16.96 13.35
C LEU A 54 -9.39 17.67 14.38
N ARG A 55 -8.80 18.42 15.31
CA ARG A 55 -9.59 19.24 16.26
C ARG A 55 -10.38 20.32 15.55
N LYS A 56 -9.75 21.06 14.62
CA LYS A 56 -10.44 22.10 13.84
C LYS A 56 -11.55 21.52 12.97
N GLU A 57 -11.29 20.40 12.30
CA GLU A 57 -12.29 19.74 11.46
C GLU A 57 -13.46 19.21 12.29
N ASN A 58 -13.21 18.59 13.45
CA ASN A 58 -14.25 18.17 14.37
C ASN A 58 -15.06 19.35 14.92
N GLU A 59 -14.43 20.52 15.14
CA GLU A 59 -15.13 21.72 15.56
C GLU A 59 -16.10 22.23 14.48
N VAL A 60 -15.64 22.29 13.23
CA VAL A 60 -16.48 22.67 12.08
C VAL A 60 -17.63 21.69 11.91
N LEU A 61 -17.37 20.38 11.92
CA LEU A 61 -18.41 19.36 11.80
C LEU A 61 -19.43 19.45 12.93
N ARG A 62 -19.01 19.76 14.16
CA ARG A 62 -19.93 19.99 15.28
C ARG A 62 -20.82 21.20 15.03
N GLN A 63 -20.26 22.30 14.50
CA GLN A 63 -21.05 23.49 14.14
C GLN A 63 -22.06 23.17 13.03
N GLU A 64 -21.64 22.44 12.00
CA GLU A 64 -22.54 22.01 10.92
C GLU A 64 -23.67 21.12 11.44
N VAL A 65 -23.37 20.18 12.33
CA VAL A 65 -24.38 19.34 12.98
C VAL A 65 -25.39 20.18 13.74
N GLU A 66 -24.97 21.20 14.49
CA GLU A 66 -25.89 22.11 15.19
C GLU A 66 -26.74 22.95 14.22
N VAL A 67 -26.17 23.41 13.11
CA VAL A 67 -26.92 24.10 12.05
C VAL A 67 -27.98 23.18 11.44
N TRP A 68 -27.61 21.94 11.12
CA TRP A 68 -28.53 20.97 10.53
C TRP A 68 -29.61 20.53 11.50
N LYS A 69 -29.28 20.36 12.79
CA LYS A 69 -30.27 20.15 13.84
C LYS A 69 -31.26 21.30 13.89
N THR A 70 -30.78 22.54 13.90
CA THR A 70 -31.65 23.73 13.93
C THR A 70 -32.58 23.76 12.71
N ARG A 71 -32.05 23.53 11.52
CA ARG A 71 -32.86 23.45 10.28
C ARG A 71 -33.88 22.33 10.30
N LEU A 72 -33.53 21.18 10.86
CA LEU A 72 -34.44 20.04 11.02
C LEU A 72 -35.57 20.41 11.97
N ILE A 73 -35.25 20.99 13.13
CA ILE A 73 -36.21 21.48 14.12
C ILE A 73 -37.19 22.47 13.46
N GLU A 74 -36.69 23.45 12.71
CA GLU A 74 -37.52 24.42 11.98
C GLU A 74 -38.44 23.77 10.95
N ALA A 75 -37.95 22.75 10.24
CA ALA A 75 -38.75 22.01 9.26
C ALA A 75 -39.83 21.15 9.92
N GLU A 76 -39.53 20.51 11.05
CA GLU A 76 -40.47 19.73 11.85
C GLU A 76 -41.59 20.59 12.44
N VAL A 77 -41.24 21.75 13.02
CA VAL A 77 -42.21 22.71 13.55
C VAL A 77 -43.11 23.24 12.44
N ARG A 78 -42.54 23.54 11.26
CA ARG A 78 -43.32 23.99 10.08
C ARG A 78 -44.31 22.92 9.59
N ASN A 79 -43.98 21.65 9.79
CA ASN A 79 -44.84 20.50 9.46
C ASN A 79 -45.77 20.08 10.61
N GLY A 80 -45.83 20.86 11.71
CA GLY A 80 -46.77 20.64 12.82
C GLY A 80 -46.33 19.56 13.81
N ILE A 81 -45.06 19.16 13.82
CA ILE A 81 -44.51 18.19 14.78
C ILE A 81 -44.01 18.94 16.01
N GLU A 82 -44.56 18.65 17.19
CA GLU A 82 -44.11 19.23 18.47
C GLU A 82 -42.75 18.67 18.90
N GLN A 83 -41.81 19.56 19.21
CA GLN A 83 -40.49 19.21 19.73
C GLN A 83 -40.56 18.87 21.22
N VAL A 84 -40.09 17.68 21.59
CA VAL A 84 -39.92 17.29 23.01
C VAL A 84 -38.44 17.49 23.40
N PRO A 85 -38.10 18.40 24.32
CA PRO A 85 -36.73 18.58 24.75
C PRO A 85 -36.23 17.33 25.50
N PRO A 86 -34.97 16.91 25.28
CA PRO A 86 -34.42 15.80 26.04
C PRO A 86 -34.34 16.16 27.54
N PRO A 87 -34.64 15.21 28.45
CA PRO A 87 -34.66 15.46 29.89
C PRO A 87 -33.27 15.90 30.38
N SER A 88 -33.18 17.13 30.86
CA SER A 88 -31.96 17.73 31.37
C SER A 88 -31.74 17.31 32.83
N THR A 89 -30.95 16.25 33.08
CA THR A 89 -30.03 16.10 34.23
C THR A 89 -29.39 14.71 34.22
N ILE A 90 -28.18 14.58 33.65
CA ILE A 90 -27.12 13.74 34.25
C ILE A 90 -25.79 14.50 34.05
N LYS A 91 -25.16 14.86 35.17
CA LYS A 91 -23.83 15.47 35.23
C LYS A 91 -22.83 14.62 34.43
N LYS A 92 -22.02 15.30 33.63
CA LYS A 92 -20.80 14.80 32.99
C LYS A 92 -19.94 13.98 34.00
N PRO A 93 -19.65 12.69 33.75
CA PRO A 93 -18.56 11.99 34.42
C PRO A 93 -17.27 12.09 33.59
N GLN A 94 -16.17 12.16 34.33
CA GLN A 94 -14.79 12.37 33.89
C GLN A 94 -14.20 11.15 33.14
N GLU A 95 -13.06 11.38 32.50
CA GLU A 95 -12.18 10.38 31.86
C GLU A 95 -11.98 9.10 32.70
N GLY A 96 -12.05 7.93 32.05
CA GLY A 96 -11.62 6.66 32.64
C GLY A 96 -11.98 5.40 31.84
N ALA A 97 -10.97 4.77 31.24
CA ALA A 97 -10.77 3.33 31.01
C ALA A 97 -11.81 2.43 30.27
N VAL A 98 -11.36 1.91 29.11
CA VAL A 98 -11.38 0.51 28.58
C VAL A 98 -12.62 -0.39 28.79
N ALA A 99 -13.28 -0.83 27.68
CA ALA A 99 -13.43 -2.24 27.24
C ALA A 99 -14.66 -2.48 26.29
N LYS A 100 -14.45 -3.30 25.24
CA LYS A 100 -15.45 -3.99 24.38
C LYS A 100 -16.09 -5.19 25.16
N PRO A 101 -17.21 -5.88 24.76
CA PRO A 101 -17.67 -6.21 23.39
C PRO A 101 -19.21 -6.26 23.11
N ASP A 102 -19.54 -6.53 21.84
CA ASP A 102 -20.85 -6.75 21.14
C ASP A 102 -21.68 -7.98 21.66
N PRO A 103 -22.74 -8.49 20.96
CA PRO A 103 -23.99 -7.96 20.34
C PRO A 103 -25.27 -8.75 20.84
N PRO A 104 -26.53 -8.50 20.40
CA PRO A 104 -27.18 -9.23 19.26
C PRO A 104 -28.28 -8.41 18.50
N ALA A 105 -28.44 -8.51 17.18
CA ALA A 105 -29.21 -9.47 16.37
C ALA A 105 -30.75 -9.33 16.33
N LEU A 106 -31.23 -9.19 15.08
CA LEU A 106 -32.39 -9.79 14.41
C LEU A 106 -33.83 -9.20 14.50
N ASN A 107 -34.44 -9.28 13.31
CA ASN A 107 -35.86 -9.51 12.98
C ASN A 107 -36.83 -8.32 12.88
N THR A 108 -37.82 -8.28 11.97
CA THR A 108 -38.14 -8.83 10.62
C THR A 108 -39.58 -8.36 10.34
N ALA A 109 -39.99 -8.35 9.07
CA ALA A 109 -41.37 -8.34 8.54
C ALA A 109 -42.14 -7.00 8.61
N GLY A 110 -42.84 -6.55 7.57
CA GLY A 110 -43.12 -7.12 6.26
C GLY A 110 -44.19 -6.31 5.51
N SER A 111 -44.25 -6.53 4.18
CA SER A 111 -45.37 -6.34 3.21
C SER A 111 -46.04 -4.96 3.11
N GLY A 112 -46.41 -4.39 1.96
CA GLY A 112 -46.60 -4.74 0.53
C GLY A 112 -47.37 -3.53 -0.07
N ASP A 113 -47.73 -3.35 -1.33
CA ASP A 113 -47.54 -3.97 -2.64
C ASP A 113 -48.00 -2.88 -3.68
N GLU A 114 -47.98 -3.21 -4.98
CA GLU A 114 -48.56 -2.53 -6.16
C GLU A 114 -47.73 -1.43 -6.86
N GLN A 115 -47.03 -1.76 -7.97
CA GLN A 115 -47.50 -1.81 -9.38
C GLN A 115 -47.85 -0.41 -9.94
N LYS A 116 -47.46 0.04 -11.14
CA LYS A 116 -47.24 -0.60 -12.45
C LYS A 116 -46.74 0.50 -13.43
N GLY A 117 -46.08 0.14 -14.53
CA GLY A 117 -46.18 0.95 -15.76
C GLY A 117 -44.91 1.12 -16.59
N GLN A 118 -44.62 0.14 -17.44
CA GLN A 118 -43.81 0.27 -18.66
C GLN A 118 -44.75 0.68 -19.83
N PRO A 119 -44.28 1.28 -20.94
CA PRO A 119 -43.97 0.42 -22.11
C PRO A 119 -42.88 0.91 -23.11
N LYS A 120 -42.07 -0.06 -23.54
CA LYS A 120 -41.66 -0.50 -24.92
C LYS A 120 -41.18 0.46 -26.05
N LYS A 121 -39.98 0.06 -26.54
CA LYS A 121 -39.55 -0.30 -27.93
C LYS A 121 -39.37 0.78 -29.02
N ARG A 122 -38.19 0.74 -29.68
CA ARG A 122 -38.01 0.23 -31.06
C ARG A 122 -36.52 -0.01 -31.40
N ALA A 123 -36.30 -0.94 -32.31
CA ALA A 123 -35.03 -1.49 -32.79
C ALA A 123 -34.78 -1.07 -34.25
N SER A 124 -33.51 -1.16 -34.70
CA SER A 124 -33.15 -1.57 -36.06
C SER A 124 -31.64 -1.87 -36.17
N GLU A 125 -31.35 -3.01 -36.80
CA GLU A 125 -30.05 -3.60 -37.16
C GLU A 125 -29.48 -3.04 -38.48
N GLU A 126 -28.16 -3.27 -38.72
CA GLU A 126 -27.50 -3.86 -39.93
C GLU A 126 -25.98 -3.52 -39.91
N LYS A 127 -25.02 -4.45 -39.70
CA LYS A 127 -24.28 -5.33 -40.67
C LYS A 127 -23.77 -4.58 -41.92
N LYS A 128 -22.50 -4.63 -42.37
CA LYS A 128 -21.65 -5.82 -42.67
C LYS A 128 -20.23 -5.39 -43.18
N GLU A 129 -19.21 -6.24 -42.93
CA GLU A 129 -18.06 -6.66 -43.80
C GLU A 129 -17.16 -5.62 -44.53
N SER A 130 -15.86 -5.78 -44.83
CA SER A 130 -14.76 -6.75 -44.59
C SER A 130 -13.49 -6.28 -45.36
N VAL A 131 -12.34 -6.91 -45.08
CA VAL A 131 -11.13 -7.09 -45.92
C VAL A 131 -9.96 -6.08 -45.84
N ASN A 132 -8.77 -6.68 -45.72
CA ASN A 132 -7.39 -6.16 -45.67
C ASN A 132 -6.59 -6.94 -46.76
N PRO A 133 -5.26 -6.77 -46.98
CA PRO A 133 -4.44 -5.69 -47.54
C PRO A 133 -3.69 -6.18 -48.85
N PRO A 134 -2.56 -5.60 -49.36
CA PRO A 134 -1.20 -5.80 -48.76
C PRO A 134 -0.07 -4.74 -49.04
N ALA A 135 0.92 -4.70 -48.11
CA ALA A 135 2.42 -4.53 -48.24
C ALA A 135 3.05 -3.30 -48.98
N LYS A 136 4.21 -2.69 -48.62
CA LYS A 136 5.54 -3.20 -48.18
C LYS A 136 6.55 -2.04 -47.85
N LYS A 137 7.45 -2.24 -46.85
CA LYS A 137 8.86 -1.75 -46.61
C LYS A 137 9.12 -0.22 -46.47
N GLU A 138 10.02 0.30 -45.60
CA GLU A 138 11.43 0.00 -45.24
C GLU A 138 11.74 0.34 -43.75
N LYS A 139 12.40 -0.53 -42.97
CA LYS A 139 13.84 -0.59 -42.59
C LYS A 139 14.45 0.66 -41.91
N SER A 140 14.70 0.58 -40.60
CA SER A 140 15.87 1.18 -39.94
C SER A 140 16.25 0.39 -38.68
N GLU A 141 17.57 0.29 -38.48
CA GLU A 141 18.29 -0.53 -37.51
C GLU A 141 18.25 0.06 -36.10
N ALA A 142 18.07 -0.79 -35.07
CA ALA A 142 18.64 -0.52 -33.74
C ALA A 142 18.68 -1.78 -32.86
N LYS A 143 19.91 -2.14 -32.48
CA LYS A 143 20.35 -2.76 -31.23
C LYS A 143 19.71 -4.09 -30.80
N LYS A 144 20.54 -5.14 -30.90
CA LYS A 144 20.40 -6.43 -30.22
C LYS A 144 20.00 -6.21 -28.75
N LYS A 145 18.78 -6.61 -28.41
CA LYS A 145 18.40 -6.94 -27.03
C LYS A 145 19.11 -8.24 -26.65
N PRO A 146 19.59 -8.40 -25.40
CA PRO A 146 19.99 -9.72 -24.93
C PRO A 146 18.78 -10.65 -25.01
N ALA A 147 19.00 -11.83 -25.59
CA ALA A 147 18.00 -12.88 -25.71
C ALA A 147 17.57 -13.32 -24.31
N ASP A 148 16.26 -13.36 -24.12
CA ASP A 148 15.57 -13.77 -22.90
C ASP A 148 15.52 -15.31 -22.87
N ASP A 149 16.47 -15.93 -22.17
CA ASP A 149 16.55 -17.37 -21.89
C ASP A 149 15.52 -17.81 -20.81
N SER A 150 14.23 -17.46 -21.00
CA SER A 150 13.16 -17.76 -20.04
C SER A 150 11.99 -18.55 -20.63
N ASP A 151 12.16 -19.16 -21.80
CA ASP A 151 11.07 -19.85 -22.50
C ASP A 151 10.68 -21.22 -21.92
N ASP A 152 11.49 -21.81 -21.04
CA ASP A 152 11.22 -23.14 -20.45
C ASP A 152 10.96 -23.15 -18.93
N LYS A 153 10.81 -21.97 -18.30
CA LYS A 153 10.50 -21.90 -16.86
C LYS A 153 9.00 -22.03 -16.62
N ALA A 154 8.61 -22.97 -15.76
CA ALA A 154 7.25 -23.11 -15.25
C ALA A 154 6.70 -21.75 -14.80
N VAL A 155 5.48 -21.42 -15.22
CA VAL A 155 4.82 -20.15 -14.91
C VAL A 155 4.30 -20.21 -13.46
N ASN A 156 5.02 -19.54 -12.56
CA ASN A 156 4.68 -19.46 -11.14
C ASN A 156 5.16 -18.14 -10.52
N ILE A 157 4.85 -17.94 -9.23
CA ILE A 157 5.22 -16.73 -8.47
C ILE A 157 6.73 -16.45 -8.45
N GLY A 158 7.59 -17.46 -8.58
CA GLY A 158 9.05 -17.30 -8.58
C GLY A 158 9.60 -16.49 -9.77
N ARG A 159 8.78 -16.26 -10.82
CA ARG A 159 9.11 -15.35 -11.94
C ARG A 159 8.79 -13.89 -11.64
N LEU A 160 7.99 -13.59 -10.61
CA LEU A 160 7.61 -12.24 -10.21
C LEU A 160 8.68 -11.64 -9.29
N ASP A 161 9.11 -10.41 -9.55
CA ASP A 161 10.04 -9.70 -8.66
C ASP A 161 9.23 -8.91 -7.63
N LEU A 162 8.90 -9.59 -6.53
CA LEU A 162 8.18 -9.01 -5.40
C LEU A 162 9.18 -8.51 -4.35
N ARG A 163 9.09 -7.22 -4.01
CA ARG A 163 9.99 -6.58 -3.03
C ARG A 163 9.23 -5.74 -2.03
N ILE A 164 9.80 -5.56 -0.85
CA ILE A 164 9.32 -4.58 0.11
C ILE A 164 9.74 -3.19 -0.36
N GLY A 165 8.80 -2.25 -0.35
CA GLY A 165 9.05 -0.86 -0.63
C GLY A 165 8.49 0.05 0.44
N ARG A 166 9.13 1.21 0.63
CA ARG A 166 8.65 2.28 1.50
C ARG A 166 8.15 3.42 0.65
N ILE A 167 6.88 3.79 0.83
CA ILE A 167 6.31 4.98 0.20
C ILE A 167 6.91 6.20 0.89
N ILE A 168 7.81 6.91 0.19
CA ILE A 168 8.48 8.12 0.70
C ILE A 168 7.50 9.28 0.69
N SER A 169 6.79 9.43 -0.43
CA SER A 169 5.77 10.44 -0.61
C SER A 169 4.65 9.90 -1.49
N ALA A 170 3.44 10.39 -1.24
CA ALA A 170 2.28 10.18 -2.10
C ALA A 170 1.57 11.52 -2.32
N SER A 171 1.03 11.73 -3.52
CA SER A 171 0.18 12.87 -3.86
C SER A 171 -0.95 12.44 -4.80
N LYS A 172 -2.04 13.20 -4.87
CA LYS A 172 -3.11 12.95 -5.85
C LYS A 172 -2.57 13.17 -7.26
N HIS A 173 -2.97 12.30 -8.19
CA HIS A 173 -2.59 12.44 -9.59
C HIS A 173 -3.23 13.71 -10.17
N PRO A 174 -2.47 14.55 -10.91
CA PRO A 174 -2.96 15.84 -11.40
C PRO A 174 -4.16 15.71 -12.34
N ASP A 175 -4.14 14.70 -13.21
CA ASP A 175 -5.18 14.47 -14.23
C ASP A 175 -6.11 13.28 -13.92
N ALA A 176 -6.14 12.78 -12.67
CA ALA A 176 -6.95 11.60 -12.33
C ALA A 176 -7.35 11.52 -10.84
N ASP A 177 -8.64 11.72 -10.56
CA ASP A 177 -9.17 11.77 -9.19
C ASP A 177 -9.10 10.44 -8.43
N ALA A 178 -9.02 9.32 -9.15
CA ALA A 178 -8.98 7.99 -8.55
C ALA A 178 -7.54 7.46 -8.34
N LEU A 179 -6.52 8.22 -8.75
CA LEU A 179 -5.14 7.77 -8.73
C LEU A 179 -4.28 8.61 -7.77
N TYR A 180 -3.37 7.93 -7.09
CA TYR A 180 -2.24 8.54 -6.42
C TYR A 180 -0.98 8.37 -7.27
N VAL A 181 -0.01 9.27 -7.06
CA VAL A 181 1.35 9.17 -7.55
C VAL A 181 2.25 9.05 -6.33
N GLU A 182 2.90 7.91 -6.19
CA GLU A 182 3.82 7.62 -5.10
C GLU A 182 5.28 7.62 -5.57
N GLN A 183 6.17 8.09 -4.70
CA GLN A 183 7.60 7.83 -4.80
C GLN A 183 7.94 6.73 -3.80
N VAL A 184 8.38 5.57 -4.30
CA VAL A 184 8.58 4.37 -3.49
C VAL A 184 10.05 3.96 -3.52
N ASP A 185 10.67 3.93 -2.35
CA ASP A 185 11.99 3.32 -2.16
C ASP A 185 11.84 1.80 -2.18
N VAL A 186 12.54 1.13 -3.09
CA VAL A 186 12.58 -0.34 -3.22
C VAL A 186 14.01 -0.90 -3.08
N GLY A 187 14.88 -0.16 -2.37
CA GLY A 187 16.28 -0.53 -2.17
C GLY A 187 17.16 -0.33 -3.41
N GLU A 188 16.73 0.55 -4.32
CA GLU A 188 17.46 0.93 -5.53
C GLU A 188 18.09 2.32 -5.35
N GLU A 189 19.01 2.71 -6.24
CA GLU A 189 19.67 4.03 -6.18
C GLU A 189 18.67 5.20 -6.23
N LYS A 190 17.56 5.01 -6.95
CA LYS A 190 16.50 6.00 -7.09
C LYS A 190 15.15 5.39 -6.70
N PRO A 191 14.30 6.14 -6.00
CA PRO A 191 12.91 5.76 -5.81
C PRO A 191 12.21 5.59 -7.15
N ARG A 192 11.27 4.65 -7.19
CA ARG A 192 10.42 4.41 -8.36
C ARG A 192 9.16 5.25 -8.26
N THR A 193 8.69 5.73 -9.41
CA THR A 193 7.36 6.33 -9.49
C THR A 193 6.32 5.22 -9.63
N VAL A 194 5.34 5.22 -8.73
CA VAL A 194 4.22 4.28 -8.74
C VAL A 194 2.93 5.08 -8.88
N VAL A 195 1.99 4.54 -9.64
CA VAL A 195 0.65 5.12 -9.77
C VAL A 195 -0.35 4.08 -9.30
N SER A 196 -1.04 4.36 -8.19
CA SER A 196 -1.97 3.41 -7.57
C SER A 196 -3.41 3.93 -7.60
N GLY A 197 -4.38 3.02 -7.75
CA GLY A 197 -5.81 3.32 -7.72
C GLY A 197 -6.42 3.35 -6.32
N LEU A 198 -5.69 3.86 -5.32
CA LEU A 198 -6.04 3.71 -3.91
C LEU A 198 -6.83 4.88 -3.31
N VAL A 199 -7.09 5.96 -4.05
CA VAL A 199 -7.71 7.19 -3.53
C VAL A 199 -9.05 6.96 -2.82
N ARG A 200 -9.83 5.98 -3.29
CA ARG A 200 -11.15 5.66 -2.72
C ARG A 200 -11.09 4.72 -1.51
N PHE A 201 -9.93 4.13 -1.24
CA PHE A 201 -9.79 3.01 -0.30
C PHE A 201 -8.82 3.31 0.84
N VAL A 202 -7.76 4.07 0.56
CA VAL A 202 -6.70 4.38 1.52
C VAL A 202 -6.51 5.90 1.56
N PRO A 203 -6.66 6.54 2.72
CA PRO A 203 -6.40 7.97 2.82
C PRO A 203 -4.92 8.29 2.58
N LEU A 204 -4.64 9.50 2.12
CA LEU A 204 -3.29 9.92 1.74
C LEU A 204 -2.30 9.84 2.90
N GLU A 205 -2.74 10.19 4.10
CA GLU A 205 -1.96 10.16 5.33
C GLU A 205 -1.51 8.74 5.71
N HIS A 206 -2.30 7.72 5.37
CA HIS A 206 -1.95 6.32 5.62
C HIS A 206 -0.94 5.76 4.62
N LEU A 207 -0.61 6.50 3.55
CA LEU A 207 0.41 6.09 2.58
C LEU A 207 1.81 6.59 2.96
N GLN A 208 1.91 7.73 3.66
CA GLN A 208 3.20 8.37 3.93
C GLN A 208 4.06 7.49 4.85
N GLY A 209 5.25 7.10 4.40
CA GLY A 209 6.18 6.28 5.14
C GLY A 209 5.78 4.81 5.29
N ARG A 210 4.65 4.39 4.71
CA ARG A 210 4.12 3.02 4.83
C ARG A 210 4.99 2.03 4.05
N LEU A 211 5.21 0.86 4.64
CA LEU A 211 5.79 -0.28 3.94
C LEU A 211 4.71 -1.05 3.19
N ALA A 212 5.03 -1.47 1.97
CA ALA A 212 4.15 -2.25 1.12
C ALA A 212 4.95 -3.29 0.33
N VAL A 213 4.24 -4.27 -0.24
CA VAL A 213 4.82 -5.20 -1.22
C VAL A 213 4.62 -4.65 -2.63
N LEU A 214 5.67 -4.62 -3.43
CA LEU A 214 5.71 -4.06 -4.77
C LEU A 214 6.07 -5.16 -5.77
N LEU A 215 5.39 -5.17 -6.91
CA LEU A 215 5.79 -5.93 -8.08
C LEU A 215 6.64 -5.06 -9.00
N CYS A 216 7.93 -5.39 -9.08
CA CYS A 216 8.98 -4.53 -9.64
C CYS A 216 9.44 -4.90 -11.06
N ASN A 217 9.07 -6.07 -11.59
CA ASN A 217 9.51 -6.51 -12.92
C ASN A 217 8.42 -6.46 -14.00
N LEU A 218 7.30 -5.77 -13.75
CA LEU A 218 6.36 -5.43 -14.83
C LEU A 218 7.00 -4.47 -15.82
N LYS A 219 6.55 -4.51 -17.08
CA LYS A 219 6.88 -3.47 -18.04
C LYS A 219 6.26 -2.15 -17.57
N PRO A 220 7.04 -1.06 -17.40
CA PRO A 220 6.49 0.23 -17.00
C PRO A 220 5.38 0.69 -17.94
N ALA A 221 4.31 1.23 -17.37
CA ALA A 221 3.10 1.61 -18.08
C ALA A 221 2.73 3.05 -17.76
N LYS A 222 2.33 3.82 -18.78
CA LYS A 222 1.84 5.19 -18.58
C LYS A 222 0.38 5.15 -18.14
N MET A 223 0.09 5.76 -17.00
CA MET A 223 -1.25 5.96 -16.47
C MET A 223 -1.50 7.46 -16.48
N ARG A 224 -2.38 7.92 -17.37
CA ARG A 224 -2.77 9.35 -17.48
C ARG A 224 -1.57 10.30 -17.60
N GLY A 225 -0.52 9.88 -18.31
CA GLY A 225 0.68 10.68 -18.58
C GLY A 225 1.86 10.38 -17.66
N VAL A 226 1.63 9.86 -16.46
CA VAL A 226 2.68 9.48 -15.50
C VAL A 226 3.12 8.03 -15.75
N LEU A 227 4.43 7.77 -15.77
CA LEU A 227 4.97 6.43 -15.92
C LEU A 227 4.99 5.71 -14.57
N SER A 228 4.22 4.62 -14.43
CA SER A 228 4.29 3.72 -13.28
C SER A 228 5.32 2.62 -13.52
N GLU A 229 6.28 2.49 -12.61
CA GLU A 229 7.45 1.59 -12.71
C GLU A 229 7.34 0.36 -11.79
N ALA A 230 6.29 0.31 -10.97
CA ALA A 230 5.94 -0.84 -10.14
C ALA A 230 4.42 -0.85 -9.87
N MET A 231 3.96 -1.89 -9.17
CA MET A 231 2.56 -2.03 -8.74
C MET A 231 2.52 -2.39 -7.26
N VAL A 232 1.70 -1.69 -6.48
CA VAL A 232 1.46 -2.01 -5.06
C VAL A 232 0.54 -3.22 -4.97
N MET A 233 0.99 -4.28 -4.31
CA MET A 233 0.21 -5.50 -4.12
C MET A 233 -0.82 -5.30 -3.01
N CYS A 234 -2.09 -5.55 -3.33
CA CYS A 234 -3.21 -5.34 -2.44
C CYS A 234 -4.13 -6.57 -2.38
N ALA A 235 -4.67 -6.85 -1.20
CA ALA A 235 -5.84 -7.71 -1.07
C ALA A 235 -7.09 -6.93 -1.50
N SER A 236 -7.92 -7.51 -2.36
CA SER A 236 -9.05 -6.79 -2.96
C SER A 236 -10.32 -7.63 -3.06
N THR A 237 -11.43 -6.95 -2.77
CA THR A 237 -12.82 -7.36 -3.03
C THR A 237 -13.47 -6.30 -3.92
N PRO A 238 -14.68 -6.52 -4.46
CA PRO A 238 -15.39 -5.48 -5.19
C PRO A 238 -15.65 -4.21 -4.35
N GLU A 239 -15.76 -4.33 -3.02
CA GLU A 239 -16.12 -3.25 -2.11
C GLU A 239 -14.91 -2.62 -1.38
N LYS A 240 -13.83 -3.38 -1.15
CA LYS A 240 -12.70 -2.97 -0.32
C LYS A 240 -11.35 -3.39 -0.90
N VAL A 241 -10.36 -2.51 -0.76
CA VAL A 241 -8.96 -2.76 -1.13
C VAL A 241 -8.06 -2.46 0.06
N GLU A 242 -7.14 -3.35 0.38
CA GLU A 242 -6.17 -3.20 1.46
C GLU A 242 -4.75 -3.48 0.97
N ILE A 243 -3.82 -2.61 1.31
CA ILE A 243 -2.40 -2.81 1.02
C ILE A 243 -1.87 -3.96 1.87
N LEU A 244 -1.11 -4.87 1.26
CA LEU A 244 -0.45 -5.95 1.98
C LEU A 244 0.66 -5.41 2.88
N GLU A 245 0.66 -5.85 4.14
CA GLU A 245 1.58 -5.40 5.17
C GLU A 245 2.70 -6.42 5.37
N PRO A 246 3.97 -6.01 5.22
CA PRO A 246 5.10 -6.89 5.52
C PRO A 246 5.29 -7.06 7.03
N PRO A 247 5.97 -8.15 7.45
CA PRO A 247 6.27 -8.36 8.85
C PRO A 247 7.19 -7.26 9.42
N PRO A 248 7.22 -7.09 10.75
CA PRO A 248 8.11 -6.12 11.40
C PRO A 248 9.58 -6.34 11.06
N GLY A 249 10.31 -5.24 10.92
CA GLY A 249 11.76 -5.28 10.66
C GLY A 249 12.14 -5.41 9.18
N CYS A 250 11.19 -5.46 8.25
CA CYS A 250 11.48 -5.37 6.82
C CYS A 250 12.06 -4.01 6.42
N GLU A 251 12.99 -4.02 5.47
CA GLU A 251 13.64 -2.85 4.89
C GLU A 251 13.33 -2.75 3.38
N PRO A 252 13.35 -1.53 2.79
CA PRO A 252 13.22 -1.36 1.35
C PRO A 252 14.21 -2.24 0.56
N GLY A 253 13.70 -2.98 -0.42
CA GLY A 253 14.47 -3.90 -1.25
C GLY A 253 14.48 -5.35 -0.77
N ASP A 254 14.02 -5.63 0.44
CA ASP A 254 13.84 -7.00 0.93
C ASP A 254 12.97 -7.80 -0.03
N ARG A 255 13.41 -9.02 -0.37
CA ARG A 255 12.74 -9.84 -1.38
C ARG A 255 11.67 -10.73 -0.76
N VAL A 256 10.49 -10.67 -1.37
CA VAL A 256 9.37 -11.56 -1.04
C VAL A 256 9.50 -12.83 -1.86
N HIS A 257 9.42 -13.97 -1.21
CA HIS A 257 9.48 -15.27 -1.85
C HIS A 257 8.42 -16.20 -1.28
N CYS A 258 8.10 -17.23 -2.07
CA CYS A 258 7.25 -18.33 -1.64
C CYS A 258 8.12 -19.59 -1.58
N ALA A 259 8.30 -20.17 -0.39
CA ALA A 259 9.30 -21.22 -0.15
C ALA A 259 9.08 -22.47 -1.03
N GLU A 260 7.82 -22.78 -1.34
CA GLU A 260 7.44 -23.92 -2.18
C GLU A 260 7.67 -23.69 -3.68
N TYR A 261 7.90 -22.43 -4.09
CA TYR A 261 8.09 -22.04 -5.48
C TYR A 261 9.40 -21.25 -5.63
N PRO A 262 10.56 -21.90 -5.41
CA PRO A 262 11.85 -21.25 -5.59
C PRO A 262 12.03 -20.86 -7.07
N GLY A 263 12.52 -19.65 -7.31
CA GLY A 263 12.71 -19.15 -8.66
C GLY A 263 13.50 -17.85 -8.66
N GLN A 264 14.09 -17.57 -9.81
CA GLN A 264 14.71 -16.28 -10.08
C GLN A 264 13.75 -15.48 -10.95
N PRO A 265 13.33 -14.28 -10.50
CA PRO A 265 12.46 -13.43 -11.27
C PRO A 265 13.05 -13.03 -12.61
N ASP A 266 12.17 -12.84 -13.57
CA ASP A 266 12.56 -12.33 -14.87
C ASP A 266 13.02 -10.87 -14.71
N THR A 267 14.03 -10.45 -15.47
CA THR A 267 14.50 -9.06 -15.47
C THR A 267 13.38 -8.07 -15.80
N GLN A 268 12.51 -8.47 -16.74
CA GLN A 268 11.27 -7.77 -17.07
C GLN A 268 10.28 -8.77 -17.65
N LEU A 269 9.06 -8.82 -17.11
CA LEU A 269 7.99 -9.68 -17.58
C LEU A 269 7.56 -9.27 -19.00
N ASN A 270 7.48 -10.25 -19.89
CA ASN A 270 7.00 -10.03 -21.25
C ASN A 270 5.46 -9.94 -21.28
N PRO A 271 4.86 -8.79 -21.64
CA PRO A 271 3.40 -8.64 -21.65
C PRO A 271 2.68 -9.61 -22.60
N LYS A 272 3.37 -10.15 -23.62
CA LYS A 272 2.79 -11.13 -24.54
C LYS A 272 2.62 -12.51 -23.89
N LYS A 273 3.48 -12.85 -22.93
CA LYS A 273 3.41 -14.13 -22.20
C LYS A 273 2.36 -14.11 -21.10
N LYS A 274 1.86 -12.92 -20.70
CA LYS A 274 0.83 -12.74 -19.67
C LYS A 274 1.11 -13.53 -18.38
N ILE A 275 2.36 -13.49 -17.93
CA ILE A 275 2.84 -14.31 -16.80
C ILE A 275 2.10 -13.91 -15.51
N PHE A 276 1.98 -12.60 -15.26
CA PHE A 276 1.26 -12.12 -14.08
C PHE A 276 -0.21 -12.54 -14.12
N GLU A 277 -0.87 -12.47 -15.27
CA GLU A 277 -2.27 -12.85 -15.43
C GLU A 277 -2.51 -14.37 -15.28
N GLN A 278 -1.49 -15.19 -15.54
CA GLN A 278 -1.53 -16.63 -15.27
C GLN A 278 -1.27 -16.96 -13.79
N VAL A 279 -0.44 -16.17 -13.11
CA VAL A 279 -0.09 -16.35 -11.70
C VAL A 279 -1.15 -15.72 -10.77
N ALA A 280 -1.72 -14.59 -11.16
CA ALA A 280 -2.63 -13.77 -10.36
C ALA A 280 -3.82 -14.53 -9.79
N PRO A 281 -4.54 -15.41 -10.53
CA PRO A 281 -5.69 -16.16 -10.01
C PRO A 281 -5.39 -16.98 -8.76
N ASP A 282 -4.14 -17.43 -8.60
CA ASP A 282 -3.69 -18.23 -7.47
C ASP A 282 -3.10 -17.39 -6.31
N LEU A 283 -2.96 -16.07 -6.49
CA LEU A 283 -2.53 -15.15 -5.43
C LEU A 283 -3.75 -14.76 -4.58
N LYS A 284 -3.80 -15.27 -3.34
CA LYS A 284 -4.92 -15.04 -2.43
C LYS A 284 -4.47 -14.92 -0.99
N THR A 285 -5.24 -14.22 -0.16
CA THR A 285 -5.09 -14.34 1.29
C THR A 285 -5.74 -15.62 1.80
N ASN A 286 -5.18 -16.26 2.82
CA ASN A 286 -5.80 -17.39 3.51
C ASN A 286 -6.74 -16.92 4.65
N ASP A 287 -7.25 -17.85 5.45
CA ASP A 287 -8.15 -17.56 6.58
C ASP A 287 -7.46 -16.71 7.68
N ASP A 288 -6.14 -16.85 7.82
CA ASP A 288 -5.30 -16.04 8.71
C ASP A 288 -4.90 -14.69 8.10
N LYS A 289 -5.46 -14.33 6.93
CA LYS A 289 -5.16 -13.11 6.15
C LYS A 289 -3.74 -13.05 5.61
N VAL A 290 -2.99 -14.15 5.69
CA VAL A 290 -1.65 -14.28 5.14
C VAL A 290 -1.73 -14.32 3.63
N ALA A 291 -0.89 -13.54 2.95
CA ALA A 291 -0.75 -13.61 1.50
C ALA A 291 -0.13 -14.94 1.08
N THR A 292 -0.79 -15.63 0.15
CA THR A 292 -0.38 -16.96 -0.33
C THR A 292 -0.39 -17.03 -1.85
N TYR A 293 0.37 -17.99 -2.38
CA TYR A 293 0.26 -18.46 -3.76
C TYR A 293 -0.01 -19.96 -3.75
N LYS A 294 -1.17 -20.39 -4.27
CA LYS A 294 -1.62 -21.79 -4.18
C LYS A 294 -1.57 -22.36 -2.76
N GLY A 295 -1.91 -21.53 -1.76
CA GLY A 295 -1.87 -21.90 -0.34
C GLY A 295 -0.51 -21.75 0.34
N ALA A 296 0.58 -21.64 -0.43
CA ALA A 296 1.92 -21.46 0.12
C ALA A 296 2.15 -19.99 0.52
N PRO A 297 2.57 -19.71 1.77
CA PRO A 297 2.61 -18.34 2.29
C PRO A 297 3.82 -17.54 1.82
N TRP A 298 3.62 -16.24 1.65
CA TRP A 298 4.68 -15.31 1.28
C TRP A 298 5.55 -14.96 2.50
N LYS A 299 6.86 -15.05 2.31
CA LYS A 299 7.87 -14.79 3.34
C LYS A 299 8.92 -13.80 2.85
N VAL A 300 9.56 -13.15 3.80
CA VAL A 300 10.73 -12.29 3.55
C VAL A 300 11.97 -12.98 4.14
N GLN A 301 13.05 -13.05 3.37
CA GLN A 301 14.23 -13.80 3.79
C GLN A 301 14.86 -13.15 5.03
N GLY A 302 15.10 -13.95 6.08
CA GLY A 302 15.71 -13.47 7.33
C GLY A 302 14.81 -12.63 8.22
N LYS A 303 13.49 -12.56 7.94
CA LYS A 303 12.51 -11.87 8.79
C LYS A 303 11.53 -12.90 9.35
N GLU A 304 11.14 -12.71 10.61
CA GLU A 304 10.14 -13.54 11.27
C GLU A 304 8.74 -13.01 10.94
N GLY A 305 7.84 -13.92 10.53
CA GLY A 305 6.46 -13.60 10.20
C GLY A 305 6.13 -13.70 8.72
N TYR A 306 4.93 -13.24 8.38
CA TYR A 306 4.32 -13.36 7.06
C TYR A 306 3.82 -12.01 6.57
N ILE A 307 3.63 -11.91 5.26
CA ILE A 307 2.92 -10.77 4.67
C ILE A 307 1.42 -11.00 4.86
N VAL A 308 0.71 -10.00 5.37
CA VAL A 308 -0.70 -10.12 5.74
C VAL A 308 -1.54 -8.99 5.18
N ALA A 309 -2.83 -9.25 4.97
CA ALA A 309 -3.82 -8.19 4.81
C ALA A 309 -4.35 -7.74 6.19
N PRO A 310 -4.67 -6.46 6.39
CA PRO A 310 -5.23 -5.94 7.64
C PRO A 310 -6.50 -6.66 8.11
N SER A 311 -7.46 -6.90 7.21
CA SER A 311 -8.74 -7.54 7.57
C SER A 311 -9.27 -8.53 6.54
N LEU A 312 -8.84 -8.48 5.27
CA LEU A 312 -9.39 -9.32 4.21
C LEU A 312 -8.78 -10.73 4.17
N ALA A 313 -9.59 -11.75 4.49
CA ALA A 313 -9.24 -13.17 4.42
C ALA A 313 -9.90 -13.85 3.21
N GLY A 314 -9.23 -14.82 2.58
CA GLY A 314 -9.78 -15.59 1.46
C GLY A 314 -9.94 -14.82 0.15
N VAL A 315 -9.35 -13.61 0.02
CA VAL A 315 -9.61 -12.71 -1.12
C VAL A 315 -8.48 -12.70 -2.13
N GLN A 316 -8.75 -12.16 -3.32
CA GLN A 316 -7.76 -12.05 -4.39
C GLN A 316 -6.70 -10.98 -4.07
N ILE A 317 -5.45 -11.32 -4.32
CA ILE A 317 -4.34 -10.36 -4.32
C ILE A 317 -4.13 -9.87 -5.76
N LYS A 318 -4.03 -8.55 -5.93
CA LYS A 318 -3.84 -7.88 -7.22
C LYS A 318 -2.80 -6.79 -7.14
#